data_AF-A0ABC8T2H3-F1
#
_entry.id   AF-A0ABC8T2H3-F1
#
_cell.length_a   1.000
_cell.length_b   1.000
_cell.length_c   1.000
_cell.angle_alpha   90.00
_cell.angle_beta   90.00
_cell.angle_gamma   90.00
#
_symmetry.space_group_name_H-M   'P 1'
#
loop_
_entity.id
_entity.type
_entity.pdbx_description
1 polymer ?
#
loop_
_entity_poly.entity_id
_entity_poly.type
_entity_poly.pdbx_seq_one_letter_code
_entity_poly.pdbx_strand_id
1 'polypeptide(L)'
;MYVYRDRERKVARYNEFRRALLLIPISKWEDLTDDDEAIQALEEVYGDDVEELDLLVGLMAEKKIKGFAISETAFIIFLIMASRRLEADRFFTSNFNEETYTKKGFEWVNTTESLKQVLDRHYPEMIEKWMNSASAFTVWDSPPNPHNPVPLYLRVPH
;
A
#
# COMPACT_ATOMS: atom_id res chain seq x y z
N MET A 1 14.68 -15.28 -5.71
CA MET A 1 14.04 -16.12 -4.66
C MET A 1 12.52 -15.95 -4.61
N TYR A 2 11.98 -14.74 -4.74
CA TYR A 2 10.55 -14.47 -4.61
C TYR A 2 9.68 -15.10 -5.71
N VAL A 3 10.03 -14.92 -6.99
CA VAL A 3 9.34 -15.55 -8.13
C VAL A 3 9.17 -17.07 -7.97
N TYR A 4 10.25 -17.76 -7.56
CA TYR A 4 10.21 -19.20 -7.31
C TYR A 4 9.16 -19.56 -6.23
N ARG A 5 9.07 -18.78 -5.15
CA ARG A 5 8.14 -19.06 -4.05
C ARG A 5 6.68 -18.86 -4.44
N ASP A 6 6.39 -17.84 -5.25
CA ASP A 6 5.01 -17.60 -5.72
C ASP A 6 4.55 -18.76 -6.61
N ARG A 7 5.41 -19.20 -7.54
CA ARG A 7 5.18 -20.39 -8.37
C ARG A 7 5.04 -21.68 -7.54
N GLU A 8 5.96 -21.92 -6.60
CA GLU A 8 5.96 -23.10 -5.72
C GLU A 8 4.66 -23.19 -4.89
N ARG A 9 4.18 -22.05 -4.40
CA ARG A 9 2.94 -21.95 -3.62
C ARG A 9 1.69 -21.94 -4.48
N LYS A 10 1.84 -22.05 -5.81
CA LYS A 10 0.75 -22.04 -6.79
C LYS A 10 -0.11 -20.78 -6.71
N VAL A 11 0.52 -19.65 -6.38
CA VAL A 11 -0.11 -18.34 -6.55
C VAL A 11 -0.24 -18.10 -8.07
N ALA A 12 -1.40 -17.62 -8.50
CA ALA A 12 -1.63 -17.31 -9.91
C ALA A 12 -0.60 -16.30 -10.43
N ARG A 13 -0.19 -16.48 -11.68
CA ARG A 13 0.61 -15.49 -12.42
C ARG A 13 -0.20 -14.23 -12.71
N TYR A 14 0.46 -13.16 -13.13
CA TYR A 14 -0.10 -11.81 -13.10
C TYR A 14 -1.48 -11.71 -13.78
N ASN A 15 -1.63 -12.20 -15.01
CA ASN A 15 -2.87 -12.02 -15.76
C ASN A 15 -4.03 -12.83 -15.16
N GLU A 16 -3.76 -14.08 -14.77
CA GLU A 16 -4.75 -14.91 -14.08
C GLU A 16 -5.11 -14.37 -12.70
N PHE A 17 -4.14 -13.79 -11.99
CA PHE A 17 -4.38 -13.11 -10.72
C PHE A 17 -5.33 -11.92 -10.89
N ARG A 18 -5.16 -11.12 -11.96
CA ARG A 18 -6.10 -10.05 -12.31
C ARG A 18 -7.50 -10.56 -12.60
N ARG A 19 -7.64 -11.64 -13.39
CA ARG A 19 -8.94 -12.27 -13.66
C ARG A 19 -9.63 -12.74 -12.38
N ALA A 20 -8.88 -13.36 -11.46
CA ALA A 20 -9.40 -13.80 -10.17
C ALA A 20 -9.91 -12.64 -9.30
N LEU A 21 -9.38 -11.43 -9.50
CA LEU A 21 -9.81 -10.19 -8.85
C LEU A 21 -10.85 -9.40 -9.66
N LEU A 22 -11.35 -9.95 -10.77
CA LEU A 22 -12.28 -9.29 -11.69
C LEU A 22 -11.71 -7.99 -12.30
N LEU A 23 -10.38 -7.89 -12.40
CA LEU A 23 -9.69 -6.84 -13.11
C LEU A 23 -9.52 -7.22 -14.59
N ILE A 24 -9.51 -6.22 -15.46
CA ILE A 24 -9.31 -6.43 -16.91
C ILE A 24 -7.88 -6.97 -17.12
N PRO A 25 -7.70 -8.16 -17.71
CA PRO A 25 -6.37 -8.69 -18.02
C PRO A 25 -5.67 -7.83 -19.08
N ILE A 26 -4.34 -7.84 -19.09
CA ILE A 26 -3.55 -7.22 -20.15
C ILE A 26 -3.56 -8.12 -21.39
N SER A 27 -3.47 -7.51 -22.57
CA SER A 27 -3.38 -8.20 -23.86
C SER A 27 -2.02 -8.06 -24.53
N LYS A 28 -1.24 -7.05 -24.11
CA LYS A 28 0.09 -6.70 -24.60
C LYS A 28 0.87 -5.94 -23.52
N TRP A 29 2.18 -5.80 -23.67
CA TRP A 29 3.06 -5.21 -22.66
C TRP A 29 2.78 -3.73 -22.38
N GLU A 30 2.33 -2.98 -23.40
CA GLU A 30 1.97 -1.56 -23.29
C GLU A 30 0.70 -1.33 -22.48
N ASP A 31 -0.11 -2.37 -22.23
CA ASP A 31 -1.23 -2.29 -21.29
C ASP A 31 -0.73 -2.27 -19.82
N LEU A 32 0.50 -2.72 -19.56
CA LEU A 32 1.09 -2.82 -18.22
C LEU A 32 1.91 -1.57 -17.83
N THR A 33 2.73 -1.07 -18.74
CA THR A 33 3.67 0.03 -18.50
C THR A 33 3.90 0.88 -19.75
N ASP A 34 4.34 2.12 -19.57
CA ASP A 34 4.76 3.06 -20.61
C ASP A 34 6.28 3.25 -20.69
N ASP A 35 7.04 2.37 -20.05
CA ASP A 35 8.51 2.33 -20.07
C ASP A 35 9.00 1.37 -21.16
N ASP A 36 9.53 1.94 -22.26
CA ASP A 36 10.02 1.20 -23.42
C ASP A 36 11.17 0.23 -23.09
N GLU A 37 12.06 0.59 -22.16
CA GLU A 37 13.17 -0.28 -21.74
C GLU A 37 12.62 -1.49 -20.95
N ALA A 38 11.62 -1.25 -20.10
CA ALA A 38 10.96 -2.31 -19.37
C ALA A 38 10.16 -3.25 -20.31
N ILE A 39 9.47 -2.70 -21.32
CA ILE A 39 8.75 -3.48 -22.32
C ILE A 39 9.71 -4.40 -23.07
N GLN A 40 10.84 -3.86 -23.56
CA GLN A 40 11.84 -4.67 -24.25
C GLN A 40 12.38 -5.79 -23.35
N ALA A 41 12.66 -5.51 -22.07
CA ALA A 41 13.12 -6.52 -21.13
C ALA A 41 12.06 -7.60 -20.85
N LEU A 42 10.77 -7.24 -20.84
CA LEU A 42 9.67 -8.19 -20.69
C LEU A 42 9.56 -9.10 -21.91
N GLU A 43 9.65 -8.55 -23.12
CA GLU A 43 9.67 -9.30 -24.38
C GLU A 43 10.85 -10.27 -24.45
N GLU A 44 12.05 -9.84 -24.02
CA GLU A 44 13.24 -10.70 -24.01
C GLU A 44 13.11 -11.89 -23.05
N VAL A 45 12.39 -11.73 -21.93
CA VAL A 45 12.28 -12.76 -20.89
C VAL A 45 11.06 -13.67 -21.09
N TYR A 46 9.92 -13.10 -21.49
CA TYR A 46 8.63 -13.81 -21.58
C TYR A 46 8.13 -13.99 -23.02
N GLY A 47 8.81 -13.41 -24.02
CA GLY A 47 8.34 -13.39 -25.40
C GLY A 47 7.08 -12.55 -25.55
N ASP A 48 6.15 -12.99 -26.40
CA ASP A 48 4.85 -12.35 -26.58
C ASP A 48 3.76 -12.92 -25.65
N ASP A 49 4.11 -13.87 -24.77
CA ASP A 49 3.14 -14.56 -23.92
C ASP A 49 2.95 -13.85 -22.57
N VAL A 50 1.98 -12.94 -22.53
CA VAL A 50 1.59 -12.21 -21.32
C VAL A 50 1.04 -13.11 -20.20
N GLU A 51 0.64 -14.35 -20.48
CA GLU A 51 0.14 -15.28 -19.46
C GLU A 51 1.27 -15.86 -18.59
N GLU A 52 2.50 -15.87 -19.13
CA GLU A 52 3.67 -16.33 -18.41
C GLU A 52 4.26 -15.25 -17.48
N LEU A 53 3.75 -14.01 -17.51
CA LEU A 53 4.25 -12.93 -16.65
C LEU A 53 4.08 -13.26 -15.17
N ASP A 54 5.20 -13.35 -14.44
CA ASP A 54 5.18 -13.59 -13.00
C ASP A 54 4.48 -12.46 -12.24
N LEU A 55 3.73 -12.83 -11.19
CA LEU A 55 2.97 -11.87 -10.38
C LEU A 55 3.84 -10.73 -9.86
N LEU A 56 4.97 -11.04 -9.19
CA LEU A 56 5.85 -10.01 -8.65
C LEU A 56 6.34 -9.04 -9.73
N VAL A 57 6.69 -9.53 -10.91
CA VAL A 57 7.18 -8.69 -12.01
C VAL A 57 6.07 -7.75 -12.49
N GLY A 58 4.87 -8.29 -12.71
CA GLY A 58 3.71 -7.48 -13.08
C GLY A 58 3.37 -6.42 -12.02
N LEU A 59 3.37 -6.75 -10.73
CA LEU A 59 3.08 -5.77 -9.67
C LEU A 59 4.09 -4.62 -9.62
N MET A 60 5.36 -4.88 -9.95
CA MET A 60 6.41 -3.86 -9.97
C MET A 60 6.34 -2.99 -11.22
N ALA A 61 6.13 -3.62 -12.39
CA ALA A 61 6.06 -2.96 -13.69
C ALA A 61 4.75 -2.19 -13.91
N GLU A 62 3.66 -2.59 -13.26
CA GLU A 62 2.35 -1.94 -13.44
C GLU A 62 2.44 -0.43 -13.17
N LYS A 63 1.99 0.34 -14.17
CA LYS A 63 1.88 1.78 -14.12
C LYS A 63 1.04 2.20 -12.92
N LYS A 64 1.61 3.06 -12.07
CA LYS A 64 1.01 3.41 -10.79
C LYS A 64 0.02 4.56 -10.93
N ILE A 65 -1.09 4.46 -10.21
CA ILE A 65 -2.00 5.58 -9.99
C ILE A 65 -1.20 6.70 -9.31
N LYS A 66 -1.39 7.95 -9.74
CA LYS A 66 -0.68 9.10 -9.16
C LYS A 66 -0.87 9.16 -7.64
N GLY A 67 0.24 9.20 -6.91
CA GLY A 67 0.26 9.19 -5.45
C GLY A 67 0.27 7.81 -4.80
N PHE A 68 0.12 6.73 -5.56
CA PHE A 68 0.26 5.36 -5.04
C PHE A 68 1.72 4.90 -5.15
N ALA A 69 2.19 4.24 -4.09
CA ALA A 69 3.49 3.57 -4.07
C ALA A 69 3.41 2.10 -4.52
N ILE A 70 2.19 1.55 -4.67
CA ILE A 70 1.91 0.16 -5.06
C ILE A 70 1.02 0.12 -6.29
N SER A 71 0.99 -1.03 -6.98
CA SER A 71 0.08 -1.27 -8.11
C SER A 71 -1.39 -1.30 -7.68
N GLU A 72 -2.30 -1.04 -8.61
CA GLU A 72 -3.74 -1.21 -8.39
C GLU A 72 -4.05 -2.68 -8.08
N THR A 73 -3.42 -3.62 -8.79
CA THR A 73 -3.58 -5.06 -8.53
C THR A 73 -3.26 -5.43 -7.07
N ALA A 74 -2.15 -4.91 -6.51
CA ALA A 74 -1.83 -5.13 -5.10
C ALA A 74 -2.79 -4.38 -4.16
N PHE A 75 -3.22 -3.18 -4.55
CA PHE A 75 -4.13 -2.36 -3.77
C PHE A 75 -5.48 -3.04 -3.53
N ILE A 76 -6.05 -3.75 -4.50
CA ILE A 76 -7.33 -4.47 -4.31
C ILE A 76 -7.22 -5.55 -3.22
N ILE A 77 -6.11 -6.30 -3.19
CA ILE A 77 -5.84 -7.24 -2.09
C ILE A 77 -5.68 -6.49 -0.77
N PHE A 78 -4.92 -5.39 -0.78
CA PHE A 78 -4.72 -4.59 0.42
C PHE A 78 -6.04 -4.04 0.96
N LEU A 79 -6.94 -3.57 0.11
CA LEU A 79 -8.26 -3.05 0.47
C LEU A 79 -9.05 -4.08 1.29
N ILE A 80 -9.21 -5.30 0.76
CA ILE A 80 -10.00 -6.34 1.44
C ILE A 80 -9.27 -6.83 2.69
N MET A 81 -7.96 -7.10 2.58
CA MET A 81 -7.22 -7.71 3.67
C MET A 81 -6.92 -6.73 4.81
N ALA A 82 -6.79 -5.43 4.55
CA ALA A 82 -6.64 -4.41 5.59
C ALA A 82 -7.92 -4.28 6.42
N SER A 83 -9.08 -4.16 5.78
CA SER A 83 -10.37 -4.15 6.47
C SER A 83 -10.57 -5.44 7.27
N ARG A 84 -10.33 -6.60 6.63
CA ARG A 84 -10.46 -7.90 7.29
C ARG A 84 -9.58 -8.05 8.53
N ARG A 85 -8.36 -7.50 8.55
CA ARG A 85 -7.48 -7.57 9.74
C ARG A 85 -8.08 -6.89 10.97
N LEU A 86 -8.87 -5.83 10.77
CA LEU A 86 -9.54 -5.13 11.87
C LEU A 86 -10.91 -5.76 12.16
N GLU A 87 -11.73 -5.93 11.13
CA GLU A 87 -13.12 -6.39 11.28
C GLU A 87 -13.25 -7.83 11.79
N ALA A 88 -12.27 -8.69 11.49
CA ALA A 88 -12.30 -10.09 11.92
C ALA A 88 -11.68 -10.32 13.31
N ASP A 89 -11.09 -9.30 13.94
CA ASP A 89 -10.47 -9.42 15.25
C ASP A 89 -11.39 -8.86 16.34
N ARG A 90 -11.70 -9.68 17.34
CA ARG A 90 -12.50 -9.26 18.50
C ARG A 90 -11.90 -8.06 19.22
N PHE A 91 -10.57 -7.94 19.29
CA PHE A 91 -9.89 -6.88 20.03
C PHE A 91 -9.95 -5.52 19.32
N PHE A 92 -10.30 -5.49 18.03
CA PHE A 92 -10.62 -4.27 17.29
C PHE A 92 -12.12 -4.07 17.07
N THR A 93 -12.95 -5.00 17.55
CA THR A 93 -14.41 -4.98 17.40
C THR A 93 -15.11 -5.13 18.75
N SER A 94 -15.65 -6.31 19.07
CA SER A 94 -16.50 -6.55 20.25
C SER A 94 -15.81 -6.29 21.59
N ASN A 95 -14.49 -6.49 21.65
CA ASN A 95 -13.66 -6.30 22.83
C ASN A 95 -12.81 -5.01 22.78
N PHE A 96 -13.05 -4.11 21.82
CA PHE A 96 -12.40 -2.80 21.81
C PHE A 96 -13.12 -1.82 22.75
N ASN A 97 -12.94 -2.01 24.06
CA ASN A 97 -13.63 -1.26 25.12
C ASN A 97 -12.78 -1.12 26.40
N GLU A 98 -13.22 -0.24 27.31
CA GLU A 98 -12.51 0.04 28.57
C GLU A 98 -12.45 -1.17 29.53
N GLU A 99 -13.39 -2.11 29.47
CA GLU A 99 -13.35 -3.31 30.31
C GLU A 99 -12.16 -4.19 29.94
N THR A 100 -11.94 -4.38 28.63
CA THR A 100 -10.85 -5.21 28.10
C THR A 100 -9.50 -4.49 28.20
N TYR A 101 -9.46 -3.18 27.87
CA TYR A 101 -8.21 -2.41 27.78
C TYR A 101 -7.84 -1.63 29.04
N THR A 102 -8.71 -1.62 30.06
CA THR A 102 -8.76 -0.63 31.14
C THR A 102 -9.04 0.78 30.61
N LYS A 103 -9.63 1.65 31.45
CA LYS A 103 -9.87 3.05 31.10
C LYS A 103 -8.61 3.78 30.61
N LYS A 104 -7.49 3.62 31.32
CA LYS A 104 -6.21 4.25 30.96
C LYS A 104 -5.64 3.70 29.66
N GLY A 105 -5.72 2.39 29.44
CA GLY A 105 -5.21 1.77 28.21
C GLY A 105 -6.06 2.15 26.98
N PHE A 106 -7.38 2.22 27.15
CA PHE A 106 -8.28 2.64 26.08
C PHE A 106 -8.07 4.11 25.70
N GLU A 107 -7.93 5.00 26.70
CA GLU A 107 -7.56 6.41 26.48
C GLU A 107 -6.20 6.55 25.78
N TRP A 108 -5.21 5.74 26.15
CA TRP A 108 -3.88 5.76 25.52
C TRP A 108 -3.94 5.44 24.03
N VAL A 109 -4.72 4.44 23.63
CA VAL A 109 -4.93 4.09 22.22
C VAL A 109 -5.66 5.22 21.49
N ASN A 110 -6.75 5.73 22.07
CA ASN A 110 -7.59 6.78 21.43
C ASN A 110 -6.99 8.18 21.43
N THR A 111 -5.83 8.38 22.05
CA THR A 111 -5.08 9.65 22.04
C THR A 111 -3.78 9.56 21.23
N THR A 112 -3.45 8.38 20.72
CA THR A 112 -2.25 8.14 19.91
C THR A 112 -2.63 7.95 18.44
N GLU A 113 -2.47 9.01 17.65
CA GLU A 113 -2.87 9.09 16.23
C GLU A 113 -1.73 8.81 15.25
N SER A 114 -0.47 8.84 15.71
CA SER A 114 0.68 8.80 14.79
C SER A 114 1.95 8.19 15.39
N LEU A 115 2.82 7.65 14.52
CA LEU A 115 4.16 7.24 14.91
C LEU A 115 4.99 8.41 15.47
N LYS A 116 4.76 9.64 14.99
CA LYS A 116 5.40 10.86 15.53
C LYS A 116 5.16 11.00 17.03
N GLN A 117 3.92 10.82 17.50
CA GLN A 117 3.59 10.94 18.93
C GLN A 117 4.27 9.84 19.77
N VAL A 118 4.41 8.63 19.22
CA VAL A 118 5.15 7.56 19.89
C VAL A 118 6.63 7.90 20.00
N LEU A 119 7.24 8.38 18.91
CA LEU A 119 8.64 8.82 18.92
C LEU A 119 8.86 9.99 19.89
N ASP A 120 7.98 10.99 19.88
CA ASP A 120 8.04 12.15 20.76
C ASP A 120 7.95 11.77 22.25
N ARG A 121 7.11 10.78 22.58
CA ARG A 121 6.97 10.24 23.94
C ARG A 121 8.27 9.63 24.48
N HIS A 122 9.08 9.00 23.62
CA HIS A 122 10.28 8.27 24.03
C HIS A 122 11.59 9.00 23.72
N TYR A 123 11.58 9.89 22.73
CA TYR A 123 12.73 10.63 22.22
C TYR A 123 12.32 12.06 21.80
N PRO A 124 11.89 12.91 22.75
CA PRO A 124 11.30 14.22 22.43
C PRO A 124 12.23 15.13 21.64
N GLU A 125 13.52 15.14 21.99
CA GLU A 125 14.53 15.96 21.30
C GLU A 125 14.77 15.54 19.84
N MET A 126 14.48 14.29 19.47
CA MET A 126 14.71 13.79 18.11
C MET A 126 13.76 14.45 17.12
N ILE A 127 12.48 14.52 17.49
CA ILE A 127 11.43 15.07 16.63
C ILE A 127 11.63 16.57 16.45
N GLU A 128 11.93 17.29 17.53
CA GLU A 128 12.18 18.73 17.49
C GLU A 128 13.38 19.09 16.61
N LYS A 129 14.48 18.32 16.70
CA LYS A 129 15.73 18.64 15.98
C LYS A 129 15.72 18.24 14.51
N TRP A 130 15.08 17.12 14.17
CA TRP A 130 15.32 16.47 12.88
C TRP A 130 14.10 16.36 11.97
N MET A 131 12.88 16.59 12.46
CA MET A 131 11.67 16.32 11.69
C MET A 131 10.88 17.60 11.39
N ASN A 132 10.92 18.01 10.13
CA ASN A 132 10.14 19.12 9.56
C ASN A 132 8.79 18.63 8.98
N SER A 133 8.73 17.37 8.53
CA SER A 133 7.54 16.78 7.93
C SER A 133 6.38 16.60 8.93
N ALA A 134 5.15 16.58 8.40
CA ALA A 134 3.95 16.34 9.23
C ALA A 134 3.83 14.87 9.71
N SER A 135 4.47 13.92 9.03
CA SER A 135 4.42 12.49 9.31
C SER A 135 5.82 11.90 9.41
N ALA A 136 6.04 11.03 10.40
CA ALA A 136 7.30 10.31 10.57
C ALA A 136 7.59 9.29 9.44
N PHE A 137 6.62 8.99 8.57
CA PHE A 137 6.78 8.11 7.41
C PHE A 137 7.12 8.86 6.11
N THR A 138 7.03 10.19 6.09
CA THR A 138 7.49 11.04 4.97
C THR A 138 8.99 11.29 5.12
N VAL A 139 9.69 11.72 4.06
CA VAL A 139 11.07 12.20 4.18
C VAL A 139 11.10 13.39 5.18
N TRP A 140 11.93 13.31 6.21
CA TRP A 140 11.82 14.18 7.40
C TRP A 140 12.11 15.66 7.16
N ASP A 141 12.92 15.98 6.16
CA ASP A 141 13.26 17.36 5.76
C ASP A 141 12.22 17.98 4.81
N SER A 142 11.23 17.21 4.35
CA SER A 142 10.20 17.70 3.44
C SER A 142 9.42 18.86 4.06
N PRO A 143 9.05 19.87 3.25
CA PRO A 143 8.19 20.96 3.74
C PRO A 143 6.84 20.41 4.21
N PRO A 144 6.19 21.06 5.18
CA PRO A 144 4.85 20.66 5.59
C PRO A 144 3.87 20.79 4.42
N ASN A 145 2.87 19.89 4.41
CA ASN A 145 1.87 19.87 3.34
C ASN A 145 1.09 21.19 3.30
N PRO A 146 0.91 21.82 2.13
CA PRO A 146 0.11 23.02 2.01
C PRO A 146 -1.36 22.70 2.33
N HIS A 147 -2.02 23.62 3.04
CA HIS A 147 -3.44 23.47 3.33
C HIS A 147 -4.26 23.55 2.03
N ASN A 148 -5.06 22.53 1.77
CA ASN A 148 -6.03 22.55 0.67
C ASN A 148 -7.41 22.99 1.21
N PRO A 149 -7.90 24.18 0.82
CA PRO A 149 -9.13 24.75 1.36
C PRO A 149 -10.39 24.03 0.87
N VAL A 150 -10.29 23.19 -0.18
CA VAL A 150 -11.42 22.40 -0.68
C VAL A 150 -11.69 21.25 0.31
N PRO A 151 -12.95 21.10 0.78
CA PRO A 151 -13.35 19.99 1.65
C PRO A 151 -12.96 18.63 1.07
N LEU A 152 -12.48 17.71 1.90
CA LEU A 152 -11.86 16.44 1.46
C LEU A 152 -12.75 15.65 0.48
N TYR A 153 -14.05 15.51 0.78
CA TYR A 153 -14.99 14.77 -0.06
C TYR A 153 -15.40 15.48 -1.36
N LEU A 154 -14.98 16.73 -1.56
CA LEU A 154 -15.26 17.54 -2.76
C LEU A 154 -14.01 17.74 -3.64
N ARG A 155 -12.88 17.12 -3.30
CA ARG A 155 -11.65 17.23 -4.08
C ARG A 155 -11.74 16.36 -5.33
N VAL A 156 -11.21 16.87 -6.44
CA VAL A 156 -11.12 16.15 -7.73
C VAL A 156 -9.66 15.80 -7.98
N PRO A 157 -9.33 14.53 -8.31
CA PRO A 157 -7.96 14.15 -8.70
C PRO A 157 -7.51 14.91 -9.97
N HIS A 158 -6.22 15.25 -10.03
CA HIS A 158 -5.56 15.91 -11.17
C HIS A 158 -4.42 15.06 -11.70
#